data_AF-A0A1Y3XKS3-F1
#
_entry.id   AF-A0A1Y3XKS3-F1
#
_cell.length_a   1.000
_cell.length_b   1.000
_cell.length_c   1.000
_cell.angle_alpha   90.00
_cell.angle_beta   90.00
_cell.angle_gamma   90.00
#
_symmetry.space_group_name_H-M   'P 1'
#
loop_
_entity.id
_entity.type
_entity.pdbx_description
1 polymer ?
#
loop_
_entity_poly.entity_id
_entity_poly.type
_entity_poly.pdbx_seq_one_letter_code
_entity_poly.pdbx_strand_id
1 'polypeptide(L)'
;MKMIAEIVEDIREELDSAEHYAKKATQYKGMDDRLSSMYATMSAQELSHVDTLHEQAVRLIQAQRSEGKEIPAGMQAVWDWEHSHMMDRVARIKVLLETARR
;
A
#
# COMPACT_ATOMS: atom_id res chain seq x y z
N MET A 1 -6.86 -12.13 14.60
CA MET A 1 -7.77 -11.40 13.69
C MET A 1 -7.76 -9.89 13.90
N LYS A 2 -7.90 -9.37 15.14
CA LYS A 2 -7.77 -7.92 15.39
C LYS A 2 -6.49 -7.31 14.80
N MET A 3 -5.35 -7.94 15.06
CA MET A 3 -4.05 -7.50 14.51
C MET A 3 -4.00 -7.45 12.98
N ILE A 4 -4.66 -8.37 12.27
CA ILE A 4 -4.67 -8.34 10.79
C ILE A 4 -5.53 -7.19 10.30
N ALA A 5 -6.65 -6.91 10.96
CA ALA A 5 -7.50 -5.77 10.62
C ALA A 5 -6.79 -4.43 10.88
N GLU A 6 -6.06 -4.31 11.99
CA GLU A 6 -5.22 -3.14 12.30
C GLU A 6 -4.14 -2.94 11.22
N ILE A 7 -3.41 -4.00 10.83
CA ILE A 7 -2.41 -3.91 9.76
C ILE A 7 -3.06 -3.52 8.41
N VAL A 8 -4.25 -4.01 8.10
CA VAL A 8 -5.00 -3.64 6.88
C VAL A 8 -5.37 -2.16 6.89
N GLU A 9 -5.74 -1.62 8.05
CA GLU A 9 -5.99 -0.19 8.25
C GLU A 9 -4.71 0.62 8.03
N ASP A 10 -3.60 0.23 8.66
CA ASP A 10 -2.30 0.87 8.48
C ASP A 10 -1.88 0.88 6.98
N ILE A 11 -2.05 -0.23 6.26
CA ILE A 11 -1.75 -0.30 4.81
C ILE A 11 -2.57 0.74 4.03
N ARG A 12 -3.84 0.96 4.40
CA ARG A 12 -4.69 1.94 3.71
C ARG A 12 -4.20 3.37 3.96
N GLU A 13 -3.78 3.68 5.17
CA GLU A 13 -3.20 4.99 5.52
C GLU A 13 -1.90 5.25 4.75
N GLU A 14 -1.02 4.24 4.67
CA GLU A 14 0.22 4.33 3.89
C GLU A 14 -0.08 4.50 2.39
N LEU A 15 -1.08 3.81 1.85
CA LEU A 15 -1.51 3.99 0.46
C LEU A 15 -2.11 5.38 0.18
N ASP A 16 -2.87 5.95 1.13
CA ASP A 16 -3.42 7.30 1.03
C ASP A 16 -2.28 8.34 0.96
N SER A 17 -1.27 8.19 1.83
CA SER A 17 -0.08 9.03 1.85
C SER A 17 0.77 8.87 0.59
N ALA A 18 1.01 7.62 0.16
CA ALA A 18 1.73 7.31 -1.07
C ALA A 18 1.07 7.96 -2.30
N GLU A 19 -0.25 7.85 -2.42
CA GLU A 19 -1.01 8.44 -3.53
C GLU A 19 -1.00 9.97 -3.48
N HIS A 20 -1.15 10.56 -2.28
CA HIS A 20 -1.05 12.00 -2.09
C HIS A 20 0.30 12.53 -2.59
N TYR A 21 1.41 11.92 -2.18
CA TYR A 21 2.73 12.34 -2.58
C TYR A 21 3.02 12.09 -4.07
N ALA A 22 2.54 10.99 -4.65
CA ALA A 22 2.70 10.74 -6.09
C ALA A 22 1.98 11.81 -6.95
N LYS A 23 0.77 12.24 -6.53
CA LYS A 23 0.05 13.35 -7.17
C LYS A 23 0.82 14.66 -7.06
N LYS A 24 1.40 14.95 -5.88
CA LYS A 24 2.24 16.15 -5.68
C LYS A 24 3.51 16.14 -6.53
N ALA A 25 4.17 15.00 -6.65
CA ALA A 25 5.32 14.83 -7.54
C ALA A 25 4.95 15.19 -8.99
N THR A 26 3.84 14.63 -9.48
CA THR A 26 3.34 14.94 -10.84
C THR A 26 2.98 16.42 -11.00
N GLN A 27 2.35 17.02 -9.98
CA GLN A 27 1.93 18.43 -10.00
C GLN A 27 3.13 19.38 -10.13
N TYR A 28 4.22 19.13 -9.41
CA TYR A 28 5.37 20.06 -9.37
C TYR A 28 6.43 19.79 -10.45
N LYS A 29 6.28 18.73 -11.23
CA LYS A 29 7.16 18.44 -12.36
C LYS A 29 7.21 19.59 -13.36
N GLY A 30 8.41 20.04 -13.71
CA GLY A 30 8.63 21.19 -14.60
C GLY A 30 8.33 22.56 -13.99
N MET A 31 7.80 22.60 -12.76
CA MET A 31 7.62 23.83 -11.97
C MET A 31 8.73 23.98 -10.94
N ASP A 32 9.00 22.91 -10.20
CA ASP A 32 10.11 22.77 -9.24
C ASP A 32 10.51 21.28 -9.18
N ASP A 33 11.53 20.92 -9.96
CA ASP A 33 11.96 19.53 -10.10
C ASP A 33 12.57 18.96 -8.81
N ARG A 34 13.13 19.83 -7.94
CA ARG A 34 13.62 19.41 -6.63
C ARG A 34 12.46 19.03 -5.73
N LEU A 35 11.40 19.86 -5.70
CA LEU A 35 10.21 19.60 -4.92
C LEU A 35 9.45 18.37 -5.45
N SER A 36 9.34 18.24 -6.78
CA SER A 36 8.80 17.05 -7.44
C SER A 36 9.55 15.77 -7.00
N SER A 37 10.88 15.79 -7.07
CA SER A 37 11.73 14.66 -6.69
C SER A 37 11.61 14.30 -5.21
N MET A 38 11.49 15.30 -4.33
CA MET A 38 11.25 15.09 -2.90
C MET A 38 9.93 14.34 -2.67
N TYR A 39 8.83 14.79 -3.28
CA TYR A 39 7.53 14.11 -3.15
C TYR A 39 7.53 12.71 -3.77
N ALA A 40 8.22 12.51 -4.89
CA ALA A 40 8.37 11.18 -5.49
C ALA A 40 9.11 10.21 -4.54
N THR A 41 10.11 10.73 -3.81
CA THR A 41 10.84 9.96 -2.79
C THR A 41 9.95 9.59 -1.61
N MET A 42 9.19 10.55 -1.07
CA MET A 42 8.24 10.30 0.03
C MET A 42 7.21 9.25 -0.36
N SER A 43 6.60 9.36 -1.53
CA SER A 43 5.65 8.35 -2.04
C SER A 43 6.26 6.95 -2.13
N ALA A 44 7.51 6.85 -2.57
CA ALA A 44 8.22 5.57 -2.65
C ALA A 44 8.53 4.97 -1.26
N GLN A 45 8.75 5.81 -0.24
CA GLN A 45 8.93 5.37 1.14
C GLN A 45 7.63 4.78 1.70
N GLU A 46 6.49 5.45 1.50
CA GLU A 46 5.20 4.91 1.95
C GLU A 46 4.86 3.59 1.24
N LEU A 47 5.19 3.43 -0.05
CA LEU A 47 5.05 2.13 -0.72
C LEU A 47 5.94 1.04 -0.10
N SER A 48 7.12 1.39 0.42
CA SER A 48 7.96 0.44 1.17
C SER A 48 7.34 0.05 2.51
N HIS A 49 6.63 0.97 3.17
CA HIS A 49 5.87 0.66 4.38
C HIS A 49 4.70 -0.27 4.05
N VAL A 50 3.96 -0.01 2.96
CA VAL A 50 2.91 -0.90 2.44
C VAL A 50 3.44 -2.32 2.22
N ASP A 51 4.58 -2.48 1.55
CA ASP A 51 5.18 -3.80 1.28
C ASP A 51 5.51 -4.52 2.61
N THR A 52 6.09 -3.80 3.59
CA THR A 52 6.44 -4.36 4.90
C THR A 52 5.21 -4.82 5.68
N LEU A 53 4.16 -4.00 5.71
CA LEU A 53 2.91 -4.31 6.41
C LEU A 53 2.15 -5.47 5.73
N HIS A 54 2.11 -5.47 4.39
CA HIS A 54 1.52 -6.52 3.59
C HIS A 54 2.17 -7.88 3.87
N GLU A 55 3.50 -7.94 3.90
CA GLU A 55 4.24 -9.14 4.26
C GLU A 55 3.85 -9.66 5.66
N GLN A 56 3.68 -8.78 6.64
CA GLN A 56 3.24 -9.17 7.98
C GLN A 56 1.79 -9.69 8.00
N ALA A 57 0.88 -9.05 7.29
CA ALA A 57 -0.50 -9.52 7.18
C ALA A 57 -0.56 -10.92 6.56
N VAL A 58 0.15 -11.14 5.45
CA VAL A 58 0.25 -12.45 4.78
C VAL A 58 0.85 -13.51 5.71
N ARG A 59 1.95 -13.19 6.42
CA ARG A 59 2.57 -14.09 7.40
C ARG A 59 1.59 -14.52 8.48
N LEU A 60 0.82 -13.58 9.05
CA LEU A 60 -0.15 -13.87 10.11
C LEU A 60 -1.32 -14.73 9.62
N ILE A 61 -1.80 -14.51 8.40
CA ILE A 61 -2.84 -15.33 7.76
C ILE A 61 -2.33 -16.75 7.54
N GLN A 62 -1.10 -16.91 7.01
CA GLN A 62 -0.48 -18.21 6.78
C GLN A 62 -0.24 -18.98 8.08
N ALA A 63 0.23 -18.30 9.14
CA ALA A 63 0.43 -18.92 10.45
C ALA A 63 -0.87 -19.53 11.00
N GLN A 64 -1.99 -18.82 10.89
CA GLN A 64 -3.29 -19.36 11.33
C GLN A 64 -3.69 -20.62 10.57
N ARG A 65 -3.51 -20.63 9.23
CA ARG A 65 -3.78 -21.83 8.41
C ARG A 65 -2.90 -23.01 8.84
N SER A 66 -1.63 -22.76 9.13
CA SER A 66 -0.66 -23.81 9.51
C SER A 66 -0.95 -24.43 10.87
N GLU A 67 -1.58 -23.69 11.78
CA GLU A 67 -2.01 -24.16 13.10
C GLU A 67 -3.32 -24.97 13.05
N GLY A 68 -3.85 -25.25 11.86
CA GLY A 68 -5.13 -25.94 11.68
C GLY A 68 -6.34 -25.11 12.10
N LYS A 69 -6.17 -23.80 12.30
CA LYS A 69 -7.27 -22.90 12.62
C LYS A 69 -8.02 -22.58 11.34
N GLU A 70 -9.32 -22.85 11.35
CA GLU A 70 -10.19 -22.45 10.26
C GLU A 70 -10.27 -20.92 10.22
N ILE A 71 -9.89 -20.32 9.07
CA ILE A 71 -10.12 -18.91 8.84
C ILE A 71 -11.60 -18.76 8.47
N PRO A 72 -12.39 -17.97 9.23
CA PRO A 72 -13.80 -17.77 8.90
C PRO A 72 -13.95 -17.28 7.45
N ALA A 73 -14.82 -17.92 6.67
CA ALA A 73 -14.98 -17.63 5.24
C ALA A 73 -15.25 -16.14 4.96
N GLY A 74 -16.05 -15.47 5.80
CA GLY A 74 -16.30 -14.03 5.68
C GLY A 74 -15.03 -13.17 5.86
N MET A 75 -14.11 -13.57 6.74
CA MET A 75 -12.85 -12.85 6.94
C MET A 75 -11.88 -13.06 5.77
N GLN A 76 -11.84 -14.26 5.20
CA GLN A 76 -11.08 -14.52 3.99
C GLN A 76 -11.60 -13.67 2.83
N ALA A 77 -12.92 -13.61 2.64
CA ALA A 77 -13.53 -12.79 1.59
C ALA A 77 -13.23 -11.29 1.76
N VAL A 78 -13.26 -10.78 3.00
CA VAL A 78 -12.87 -9.38 3.28
C VAL A 78 -11.40 -9.17 2.93
N TRP A 79 -10.49 -10.04 3.38
CA TRP A 79 -9.07 -9.94 3.03
C TRP A 79 -8.85 -9.95 1.52
N ASP A 80 -9.47 -10.88 0.79
CA ASP A 80 -9.30 -10.99 -0.67
C ASP A 80 -9.78 -9.72 -1.39
N TRP A 81 -10.89 -9.13 -0.91
CA TRP A 81 -11.41 -7.87 -1.42
C TRP A 81 -10.44 -6.71 -1.13
N GLU A 82 -10.02 -6.53 0.11
CA GLU A 82 -9.06 -5.48 0.52
C GLU A 82 -7.76 -5.59 -0.27
N HIS A 83 -7.21 -6.80 -0.33
CA HIS A 83 -5.96 -7.10 -0.99
C HIS A 83 -6.02 -6.74 -2.48
N SER A 84 -7.10 -7.10 -3.17
CA SER A 84 -7.30 -6.69 -4.58
C SER A 84 -7.29 -5.17 -4.73
N HIS A 85 -8.00 -4.44 -3.86
CA HIS A 85 -8.04 -2.98 -3.91
C HIS A 85 -6.67 -2.36 -3.61
N MET A 86 -5.93 -2.90 -2.66
CA MET A 86 -4.56 -2.48 -2.35
C MET A 86 -3.65 -2.63 -3.57
N MET A 87 -3.70 -3.77 -4.27
CA MET A 87 -2.88 -4.00 -5.45
C MET A 87 -3.21 -3.02 -6.59
N ASP A 88 -4.49 -2.75 -6.83
CA ASP A 88 -4.93 -1.77 -7.82
C ASP A 88 -4.47 -0.34 -7.47
N ARG A 89 -4.44 0.00 -6.18
CA ARG A 89 -3.91 1.29 -5.71
C ARG A 89 -2.40 1.37 -5.91
N VAL A 90 -1.64 0.35 -5.51
CA VAL A 90 -0.19 0.27 -5.73
C VAL A 90 0.14 0.46 -7.21
N ALA A 91 -0.57 -0.22 -8.11
CA ALA A 91 -0.36 -0.09 -9.55
C ALA A 91 -0.57 1.34 -10.04
N ARG A 92 -1.67 2.00 -9.62
CA ARG A 92 -1.96 3.40 -9.97
C ARG A 92 -0.90 4.37 -9.45
N ILE A 93 -0.45 4.19 -8.20
CA ILE A 93 0.60 5.03 -7.60
C ILE A 93 1.91 4.87 -8.38
N LYS A 94 2.29 3.64 -8.74
CA LYS A 94 3.49 3.37 -9.55
C LYS A 94 3.43 4.06 -10.92
N VAL A 95 2.26 4.10 -11.57
CA VAL A 95 2.06 4.84 -12.84
C VAL A 95 2.24 6.36 -12.65
N LEU A 96 1.72 6.92 -11.56
CA LEU A 96 1.92 8.34 -11.23
C LEU A 96 3.41 8.66 -11.02
N LEU A 97 4.12 7.81 -10.27
CA LEU A 97 5.56 7.99 -10.04
C LEU A 97 6.39 7.87 -11.32
N GLU A 98 6.04 6.94 -12.21
CA GLU A 98 6.66 6.83 -13.53
C GLU A 98 6.41 8.10 -14.36
N THR A 99 5.20 8.65 -14.29
CA THR A 99 4.86 9.92 -14.97
C THR A 99 5.65 11.10 -14.44
N ALA A 100 5.92 11.14 -13.12
CA ALA A 100 6.74 12.17 -12.49
C ALA A 100 8.23 12.07 -12.85
N ARG A 101 8.73 10.87 -13.17
CA ARG A 101 10.16 10.60 -13.49
C ARG A 101 10.55 10.83 -14.95
N ARG A 102 9.63 10.58 -15.89
CA ARG A 102 9.84 10.81 -17.34
C ARG A 102 9.95 12.28 -17.67
#